data_AF-A0A7V0T5B3-F1
#
_entry.id   AF-A0A7V0T5B3-F1
#
_cell.length_a   1.000
_cell.length_b   1.000
_cell.length_c   1.000
_cell.angle_alpha   90.00
_cell.angle_beta   90.00
_cell.angle_gamma   90.00
#
_symmetry.space_group_name_H-M   'P 1'
#
loop_
_entity.id
_entity.type
_entity.pdbx_description
1 polymer ?
#
loop_
_entity_poly.entity_id
_entity_poly.type
_entity_poly.pdbx_seq_one_letter_code
_entity_poly.pdbx_strand_id
1 'polypeptide(L)'
;AWEDERERSLDDVMDRAASRVMLVVGPEGGLEESEIRMLRRVGAASFSLGPRPMRAELAATAALSALMHARGELVPRPVARLGGDEGVTDKVPGKEV
;
A
#
# COMPACT_ATOMS: atom_id res chain seq x y z
N ALA A 1 -11.35 1.54 6.17
CA ALA A 1 -11.60 0.12 6.49
C ALA A 1 -12.70 0.05 7.54
N TRP A 2 -13.62 -0.92 7.47
CA TRP A 2 -14.69 -1.07 8.47
C TRP A 2 -14.86 -2.53 8.86
N GLU A 3 -15.04 -2.81 10.15
CA GLU A 3 -15.08 -4.16 10.69
C GLU A 3 -16.34 -4.95 10.28
N ASP A 4 -17.45 -4.25 10.08
CA ASP A 4 -18.72 -4.84 9.65
C ASP A 4 -18.90 -4.87 8.13
N GLU A 5 -17.91 -4.44 7.35
CA GLU A 5 -17.94 -4.62 5.90
C GLU A 5 -17.72 -6.09 5.54
N ARG A 6 -18.69 -6.70 4.86
CA ARG A 6 -18.71 -8.14 4.51
C ARG A 6 -18.63 -8.42 3.02
N GLU A 7 -18.90 -7.42 2.18
CA GLU A 7 -19.11 -7.65 0.75
C GLU A 7 -17.95 -7.16 -0.10
N ARG A 8 -17.37 -6.01 0.27
CA ARG A 8 -16.36 -5.35 -0.57
C ARG A 8 -14.95 -5.53 -0.06
N SER A 9 -14.08 -5.91 -0.97
CA SER A 9 -12.62 -5.89 -0.82
C SER A 9 -12.05 -4.50 -1.11
N LEU A 10 -10.75 -4.32 -0.85
CA LEU A 10 -10.06 -3.08 -1.21
C LEU A 10 -10.03 -2.88 -2.74
N ASP A 11 -9.86 -3.95 -3.51
CA ASP A 11 -9.82 -3.86 -4.98
C ASP A 11 -11.16 -3.42 -5.58
N ASP A 12 -12.29 -3.76 -4.94
CA ASP A 12 -13.62 -3.35 -5.39
C ASP A 12 -13.87 -1.84 -5.26
N VAL A 13 -13.20 -1.19 -4.31
CA VAL A 13 -13.45 0.22 -3.95
C VAL A 13 -12.32 1.17 -4.33
N MET A 14 -11.16 0.63 -4.70
CA MET A 14 -9.99 1.43 -4.97
C MET A 14 -9.95 1.89 -6.42
N ASP A 15 -9.93 3.20 -6.62
CA ASP A 15 -9.54 3.79 -7.89
C ASP A 15 -8.01 3.88 -7.99
N ARG A 16 -7.43 3.04 -8.86
CA ARG A 16 -5.97 3.00 -9.08
C ARG A 16 -5.45 4.29 -9.75
N ALA A 17 -6.30 5.06 -10.42
CA ALA A 17 -5.93 6.34 -11.04
C ALA A 17 -5.97 7.51 -10.03
N ALA A 18 -6.51 7.31 -8.82
CA ALA A 18 -6.59 8.35 -7.81
C ALA A 18 -5.19 8.86 -7.41
N SER A 19 -4.98 10.17 -7.52
CA SER A 19 -3.74 10.83 -7.13
C SER A 19 -3.58 11.00 -5.61
N ARG A 20 -4.68 10.93 -4.86
CA ARG A 20 -4.73 11.05 -3.40
C ARG A 20 -5.77 10.09 -2.85
N VAL A 21 -5.43 9.44 -1.74
CA VAL A 21 -6.34 8.54 -1.02
C VAL A 21 -6.38 8.96 0.45
N MET A 22 -7.57 9.05 1.02
CA MET A 22 -7.77 9.24 2.45
C MET A 22 -8.23 7.91 3.05
N LEU A 23 -7.41 7.34 3.93
CA LEU A 23 -7.76 6.13 4.66
C LEU A 23 -8.32 6.50 6.03
N VAL A 24 -9.59 6.16 6.26
CA VAL A 24 -10.24 6.33 7.57
C VAL A 24 -10.27 5.00 8.30
N VAL A 25 -9.86 5.03 9.56
CA VAL A 25 -9.84 3.90 10.50
C VAL A 25 -10.42 4.41 11.81
N GLY A 26 -11.35 3.67 12.38
CA GLY A 26 -12.02 4.04 13.63
C GLY A 26 -11.11 3.96 14.86
N PRO A 27 -11.55 4.54 15.98
CA PRO A 27 -10.95 4.33 17.30
C PRO A 27 -11.10 2.87 17.77
N GLU A 28 -10.66 2.58 18.99
CA GLU A 28 -10.70 1.24 19.60
C GLU A 28 -12.11 0.63 19.65
N GLY A 29 -13.15 1.47 19.72
CA GLY A 29 -14.56 1.06 19.70
C GLY A 29 -15.16 0.88 18.30
N GLY A 30 -14.34 0.99 17.24
CA GLY A 30 -14.82 0.94 15.86
C GLY A 30 -15.46 2.26 15.40
N LEU A 31 -15.98 2.25 14.18
CA LEU A 31 -16.81 3.34 13.64
C LEU A 31 -18.27 2.95 13.79
N GLU A 32 -19.09 3.86 14.28
CA GLU A 32 -20.53 3.65 14.31
C GLU A 32 -21.12 3.63 12.90
N GLU A 33 -22.22 2.90 12.73
CA GLU A 33 -22.96 2.89 11.46
C GLU A 33 -23.46 4.30 11.06
N SER A 34 -23.70 5.18 12.03
CA SER A 34 -24.01 6.59 11.82
C SER A 34 -22.86 7.34 11.12
N GLU A 35 -21.63 7.14 11.58
CA GLU A 35 -20.40 7.71 11.03
C GLU A 35 -20.08 7.14 9.65
N ILE A 36 -20.23 5.82 9.46
CA ILE A 36 -20.06 5.17 8.15
C ILE A 36 -21.07 5.72 7.14
N ARG A 37 -22.34 5.91 7.53
CA ARG A 37 -23.34 6.54 6.66
C ARG A 37 -22.95 7.98 6.31
N MET A 38 -22.40 8.74 7.24
CA MET A 38 -21.92 10.11 6.97
C MET A 38 -20.74 10.10 5.97
N LEU A 39 -19.76 9.22 6.18
CA LEU A 39 -18.62 9.05 5.28
C LEU A 39 -19.07 8.65 3.87
N ARG A 40 -20.02 7.71 3.75
CA ARG A 40 -20.57 7.29 2.45
C ARG A 40 -21.29 8.44 1.72
N ARG A 41 -21.96 9.35 2.43
CA ARG A 41 -22.61 10.53 1.82
C ARG A 41 -21.63 11.50 1.17
N VAL A 42 -20.38 11.55 1.65
CA VAL A 42 -19.31 12.35 1.06
C VAL A 42 -18.45 11.57 0.05
N GLY A 43 -18.91 10.39 -0.35
CA GLY A 43 -18.26 9.55 -1.37
C GLY A 43 -17.21 8.57 -0.84
N ALA A 44 -17.08 8.40 0.48
CA ALA A 44 -16.18 7.38 1.02
C ALA A 44 -16.72 5.96 0.75
N ALA A 45 -15.82 5.04 0.45
CA ALA A 45 -16.12 3.63 0.33
C ALA A 45 -15.52 2.85 1.51
N SER A 46 -16.25 1.85 2.00
CA SER A 46 -15.75 0.91 3.02
C SER A 46 -15.31 -0.39 2.35
N PHE A 47 -14.29 -1.02 2.93
CA PHE A 47 -13.79 -2.32 2.55
C PHE A 47 -13.48 -3.13 3.81
N SER A 48 -13.49 -4.46 3.68
CA SER A 48 -13.17 -5.40 4.74
C SER A 48 -11.66 -5.67 4.88
N LEU A 49 -11.18 -5.84 6.11
CA LEU A 49 -9.82 -6.36 6.40
C LEU A 49 -9.82 -7.89 6.65
N GLY A 50 -10.93 -8.55 6.33
CA GLY A 50 -11.11 -9.98 6.52
C GLY A 50 -11.88 -10.33 7.80
N PRO A 51 -12.01 -11.63 8.11
CA PRO A 51 -12.96 -12.11 9.10
C PRO A 51 -12.49 -11.98 10.57
N ARG A 52 -11.20 -11.68 10.79
CA ARG A 52 -10.63 -11.60 12.14
C ARG A 52 -10.73 -10.17 12.66
N PRO A 53 -11.36 -9.94 13.83
CA PRO A 53 -11.35 -8.64 14.47
C PRO A 53 -9.91 -8.18 14.71
N MET A 54 -9.60 -6.94 14.37
CA MET A 54 -8.30 -6.32 14.58
C MET A 54 -8.44 -5.19 15.60
N ARG A 55 -7.44 -5.02 16.47
CA ARG A 55 -7.33 -3.81 17.27
C ARG A 55 -7.09 -2.60 16.35
N ALA A 56 -7.55 -1.41 16.75
CA ALA A 56 -7.52 -0.21 15.90
C ALA A 56 -6.13 0.06 15.31
N GLU A 57 -5.07 -0.09 16.10
CA GLU A 57 -3.69 0.15 15.68
C GLU A 57 -3.22 -0.86 14.61
N LEU A 58 -3.61 -2.13 14.78
CA LEU A 58 -3.32 -3.17 13.79
C LEU A 58 -4.15 -2.98 12.52
N ALA A 59 -5.42 -2.62 12.66
CA ALA A 59 -6.31 -2.34 11.54
C ALA A 59 -5.75 -1.20 10.67
N ALA A 60 -5.25 -0.13 11.29
CA ALA A 60 -4.64 0.99 10.58
C ALA A 60 -3.39 0.58 9.81
N THR A 61 -2.48 -0.13 10.46
CA THR A 61 -1.23 -0.59 9.84
C THR A 61 -1.50 -1.58 8.70
N ALA A 62 -2.43 -2.52 8.89
CA ALA A 62 -2.82 -3.50 7.88
C ALA A 62 -3.50 -2.85 6.68
N ALA A 63 -4.45 -1.93 6.92
CA ALA A 63 -5.13 -1.21 5.85
C ALA A 63 -4.18 -0.33 5.03
N LEU A 64 -3.24 0.37 5.69
CA LEU A 64 -2.24 1.17 5.00
C LEU A 64 -1.31 0.29 4.17
N SER A 65 -0.83 -0.82 4.74
CA SER A 65 0.05 -1.77 4.02
C SER A 65 -0.66 -2.38 2.81
N ALA A 66 -1.94 -2.76 2.95
CA ALA A 66 -2.75 -3.27 1.85
C ALA A 66 -2.92 -2.21 0.74
N LEU A 67 -3.19 -0.96 1.10
CA LEU A 67 -3.29 0.15 0.16
C LEU A 67 -1.97 0.39 -0.59
N MET A 68 -0.85 0.47 0.12
CA MET A 68 0.47 0.63 -0.49
C MET A 68 0.81 -0.53 -1.43
N HIS A 69 0.50 -1.77 -1.01
CA HIS A 69 0.69 -2.95 -1.85
C HIS A 69 -0.15 -2.87 -3.12
N ALA A 70 -1.44 -2.58 -2.98
CA ALA A 70 -2.37 -2.54 -4.09
C ALA A 70 -2.01 -1.42 -5.09
N ARG A 71 -1.38 -0.33 -4.63
CA ARG A 71 -0.83 0.75 -5.45
C ARG A 71 0.56 0.47 -6.03
N GLY A 72 1.18 -0.68 -5.72
CA GLY A 72 2.52 -1.02 -6.19
C GLY A 72 3.63 -0.21 -5.53
N GLU A 73 3.38 0.37 -4.36
CA GLU A 73 4.34 1.21 -3.63
C GLU A 73 5.31 0.39 -2.77
N LEU A 74 4.94 -0.86 -2.44
CA LEU A 74 5.79 -1.80 -1.70
C LEU A 74 6.72 -2.59 -2.64
N VAL A 75 7.41 -1.89 -3.54
CA VAL A 75 8.42 -2.47 -4.44
C VAL A 75 9.81 -1.93 -4.09
N PRO A 76 10.88 -2.74 -4.24
CA PRO A 76 12.24 -2.25 -4.04
C PRO A 76 12.53 -1.06 -4.95
N ARG A 77 13.08 0.02 -4.39
CA ARG A 77 13.67 1.06 -5.24
C ARG A 77 14.98 0.55 -5.82
N PRO A 78 15.21 0.69 -7.13
CA PRO A 78 16.50 0.36 -7.70
C PRO A 78 17.55 1.22 -7.00
N VAL A 79 18.51 0.56 -6.37
CA VAL A 79 19.69 1.24 -5.84
C VAL A 79 20.45 1.74 -7.04
N ALA A 80 20.50 3.06 -7.23
CA ALA A 80 21.43 3.65 -8.18
C ALA A 80 22.81 3.15 -7.78
N ARG A 81 23.44 2.31 -8.63
CA ARG A 81 24.84 1.95 -8.41
C ARG A 81 25.59 3.28 -8.41
N LEU A 82 26.15 3.66 -7.26
CA LEU A 82 27.11 4.74 -7.20
C LEU A 82 28.21 4.36 -8.18
N GLY A 83 28.37 5.17 -9.23
CA GLY A 83 29.40 4.96 -10.24
C GLY A 83 30.76 4.88 -9.55
N GLY A 84 31.40 3.73 -9.71
CA GLY A 84 32.79 3.48 -9.35
C GLY A 84 33.45 2.77 -10.52
N ASP A 85 34.34 3.50 -11.17
CA ASP A 85 35.28 3.16 -12.23
C ASP A 85 34.76 2.73 -13.61
N GLU A 86 34.63 3.73 -14.47
CA GLU A 86 35.17 3.61 -15.82
C GLU A 86 36.69 3.34 -15.75
N GLY A 87 37.14 2.33 -16.49
CA GLY A 87 38.52 2.29 -17.00
C GLY A 87 39.55 1.49 -16.20
N VAL A 88 39.41 0.16 -16.20
CA VAL A 88 40.59 -0.71 -16.33
C VAL A 88 40.42 -1.52 -17.61
N THR A 89 41.00 -1.00 -18.69
CA THR A 89 41.33 -1.83 -19.85
C THR A 89 42.36 -2.84 -19.39
N ASP A 90 41.97 -4.10 -19.20
CA ASP A 90 42.93 -5.19 -19.16
C ASP A 90 43.46 -5.39 -20.59
N LYS A 91 44.49 -4.62 -20.90
CA LYS A 91 45.33 -4.81 -22.08
C LYS A 91 46.13 -6.07 -21.80
N VAL A 92 45.61 -7.24 -22.21
CA VAL A 92 46.36 -8.49 -22.20
C VAL A 92 47.64 -8.26 -23.04
N PRO A 93 48.85 -8.29 -22.44
CA PRO A 93 50.07 -8.15 -23.20
C PRO A 93 50.30 -9.45 -23.96
N GLY A 94 50.82 -9.30 -25.18
CA GLY A 94 50.92 -10.37 -26.16
C GLY A 94 51.55 -11.65 -25.63
N LYS A 95 51.07 -12.75 -26.19
CA LYS A 95 51.92 -13.90 -26.47
C LYS A 95 51.82 -14.18 -27.95
N GLU A 96 52.87 -13.78 -28.66
CA GLU A 96 53.22 -14.30 -29.97
C GLU A 96 53.51 -15.80 -29.89
N VAL A 97 53.39 -16.42 -31.06
CA VAL A 97 53.73 -17.80 -31.48
C VAL A 97 52.69 -18.88 -31.19
#